data_AF-A0A067SIQ6-F1
#
_entry.id   AF-A0A067SIQ6-F1
#
_cell.length_a   1.000
_cell.length_b   1.000
_cell.length_c   1.000
_cell.angle_alpha   90.00
_cell.angle_beta   90.00
_cell.angle_gamma   90.00
#
_symmetry.space_group_name_H-M   'P 1'
#
loop_
_entity.id
_entity.type
_entity.pdbx_description
1 polymer ?
#
loop_
_entity_poly.entity_id
_entity_poly.type
_entity_poly.pdbx_seq_one_letter_code
_entity_poly.pdbx_strand_id
1 'polypeptide(L)'
;MNTDTHFAYTSIRPGIATDEIRPEDLSQAPASLVAKFQELEARERRISEMWAKIQNWEADTENLRSRAERAEEQARRLTQQLAGAEERALTAETYISQHEQQALPIESSRNSSFIPLPSIFAPDADSSMRHEPEPESPVQEIISPRKGKERERFPGAIDDQDQDADDEDTDEEDRDAVMDQLQPSSKAVHFATMNFPRPIIGAGPSLRLKAAKGQENDESSSSNARFRQAFGDFPPVPVSMTGSQAPSSSLEQAVVVLTGCVAKLTEQMSHLSSSGRGIDQAQRRKKYGAPRTTLFKLPPQRHTTPQRNDQLRAVREVMNTLFDIKHDADIVQVNRTDDDVIVAYEEERGPGPTPPFAPDWANIEGPWNYALFEIFMEAYTATYIVRDAEQQEDVCKMFMDRLRRLKKKVKQATQRVGETNMQMNQRLLTQHRRGLLNQRRNSRRNERFSVRSRITVQNAASQKSGDGRVIWEHLDDILSTLGAGGMSSDESDFDDDGQKTYFVKKVSWRRVGLVARLITIDRDRNFKNCYENITGNAPKPRKRRANATETSRRPIPGLPINFYDDIWYSRLDEGQKKLLGAKAALDLIEFQRVEE
;
A
#
# COMPACT_ATOMS: atom_id res chain seq x y z
N MET A 1 59.20 18.29 -5.41
CA MET A 1 59.68 16.98 -5.91
C MET A 1 58.82 16.64 -7.12
N ASN A 2 59.32 16.98 -8.31
CA ASN A 2 58.70 16.68 -9.60
C ASN A 2 59.32 15.40 -10.14
N THR A 3 58.50 14.43 -10.52
CA THR A 3 58.90 13.27 -11.31
C THR A 3 58.24 13.37 -12.67
N ASP A 4 58.94 13.99 -13.61
CA ASP A 4 58.68 13.94 -15.04
C ASP A 4 58.95 12.52 -15.54
N THR A 5 57.92 11.87 -16.09
CA THR A 5 58.05 10.59 -16.79
C THR A 5 57.79 10.84 -18.26
N HIS A 6 58.86 10.98 -19.03
CA HIS A 6 58.84 11.03 -20.49
C HIS A 6 58.39 9.68 -21.06
N PHE A 7 57.16 9.61 -21.60
CA PHE A 7 56.74 8.54 -22.49
C PHE A 7 57.00 8.94 -23.94
N ALA A 8 57.87 8.19 -24.60
CA ALA A 8 58.18 8.34 -26.02
C ALA A 8 56.99 7.90 -26.88
N TYR A 9 56.41 8.85 -27.64
CA TYR A 9 55.47 8.56 -28.70
C TYR A 9 56.21 7.93 -29.89
N THR A 10 56.06 6.62 -30.06
CA THR A 10 56.42 5.92 -31.30
C THR A 10 55.27 6.09 -32.28
N SER A 11 55.48 6.97 -33.26
CA SER A 11 54.59 7.17 -34.41
C SER A 11 54.68 5.96 -35.35
N ILE A 12 53.72 5.04 -35.22
CA ILE A 12 53.52 3.92 -36.15
C ILE A 12 52.53 4.40 -37.22
N ARG A 13 53.01 4.55 -38.45
CA ARG A 13 52.17 4.75 -39.65
C ARG A 13 51.31 3.50 -39.90
N PRO A 14 49.98 3.61 -40.05
CA PRO A 14 49.18 2.55 -40.63
C PRO A 14 49.09 2.78 -42.14
N GLY A 15 49.91 2.05 -42.90
CA GLY A 15 49.73 1.83 -44.32
C GLY A 15 49.33 0.38 -44.53
N ILE A 16 48.09 0.04 -44.20
CA ILE A 16 47.49 -1.25 -44.56
C ILE A 16 46.18 -0.93 -45.24
N ALA A 17 46.12 -1.26 -46.53
CA ALA A 17 44.92 -1.21 -47.35
C ALA A 17 43.84 -2.06 -46.67
N THR A 18 42.77 -1.41 -46.24
CA THR A 18 41.52 -2.08 -45.86
C THR A 18 40.86 -2.52 -47.16
N ASP A 19 41.14 -3.76 -47.59
CA ASP A 19 40.24 -4.46 -48.49
C ASP A 19 38.88 -4.53 -47.80
N GLU A 20 37.92 -3.85 -48.41
CA GLU A 20 36.55 -3.72 -47.99
C GLU A 20 35.87 -5.08 -48.13
N ILE A 21 35.94 -5.89 -47.07
CA ILE A 21 35.24 -7.18 -46.99
C ILE A 21 33.75 -6.88 -47.02
N ARG A 22 33.14 -7.11 -48.19
CA ARG A 22 31.70 -6.97 -48.38
C ARG A 22 30.96 -7.92 -47.42
N PRO A 23 29.86 -7.48 -46.78
CA PRO A 23 29.11 -8.27 -45.80
C PRO A 23 28.44 -9.55 -46.34
N GLU A 24 28.51 -9.79 -47.65
CA GLU A 24 27.77 -10.87 -48.33
C GLU A 24 28.41 -12.26 -48.14
N ASP A 25 29.69 -12.34 -47.74
CA ASP A 25 30.41 -13.62 -47.57
C ASP A 25 30.36 -14.22 -46.14
N LEU A 26 29.64 -13.63 -45.19
CA LEU A 26 29.52 -14.14 -43.81
C LEU A 26 28.38 -15.16 -43.59
N SER A 27 27.70 -15.59 -44.66
CA SER A 27 26.54 -16.50 -44.59
C SER A 27 26.90 -17.95 -44.16
N GLN A 28 28.17 -18.27 -43.97
CA GLN A 28 28.66 -19.58 -43.47
C GLN A 28 29.49 -19.48 -42.18
N ALA A 29 29.26 -18.47 -41.33
CA ALA A 29 29.84 -18.50 -39.98
C ALA A 29 29.29 -19.73 -39.21
N PRO A 30 30.16 -20.55 -38.59
CA PRO A 30 29.71 -21.72 -37.84
C PRO A 30 28.77 -21.26 -36.71
N ALA A 31 27.66 -21.96 -36.48
CA ALA A 31 26.64 -21.60 -35.48
C ALA A 31 27.22 -21.28 -34.08
N SER A 32 28.38 -21.85 -33.75
CA SER A 32 29.17 -21.56 -32.54
C SER A 32 29.62 -20.09 -32.42
N LEU A 33 29.98 -19.44 -33.52
CA LEU A 33 30.38 -18.03 -33.55
C LEU A 33 29.18 -17.10 -33.34
N VAL A 34 28.04 -17.41 -33.94
CA VAL A 34 26.78 -16.66 -33.75
C VAL A 34 26.31 -16.73 -32.30
N ALA A 35 26.37 -17.92 -31.68
CA ALA A 35 26.03 -18.09 -30.26
C ALA A 35 26.95 -17.26 -29.34
N LYS A 36 28.27 -17.21 -29.62
CA LYS A 36 29.21 -16.37 -28.86
C LYS A 36 28.93 -14.88 -29.02
N PHE A 37 28.51 -14.45 -30.21
CA PHE A 37 28.15 -13.05 -30.44
C PHE A 37 26.89 -12.65 -29.66
N GLN A 38 25.86 -13.51 -29.68
CA GLN A 38 24.64 -13.31 -28.89
C GLN A 38 24.92 -13.30 -27.38
N GLU A 39 25.83 -14.15 -26.90
CA GLU A 39 26.26 -14.15 -25.50
C GLU A 39 26.97 -12.85 -25.12
N LEU A 40 27.85 -12.34 -26.01
CA LEU A 40 28.53 -11.05 -25.82
C LEU A 40 27.53 -9.87 -25.80
N GLU A 41 26.58 -9.82 -26.73
CA GLU A 41 25.52 -8.80 -26.71
C GLU A 41 24.67 -8.87 -25.44
N ALA A 42 24.31 -10.07 -24.99
CA ALA A 42 23.56 -10.25 -23.75
C ALA A 42 24.38 -9.78 -22.53
N ARG A 43 25.69 -10.01 -22.53
CA ARG A 43 26.60 -9.51 -21.50
C ARG A 43 26.72 -7.99 -21.53
N GLU A 44 26.81 -7.39 -22.71
CA GLU A 44 26.85 -5.94 -22.88
C GLU A 44 25.56 -5.29 -22.38
N ARG A 45 24.38 -5.82 -22.73
CA ARG A 45 23.10 -5.34 -22.20
C ARG A 45 23.05 -5.39 -20.67
N ARG A 46 23.53 -6.48 -20.06
CA ARG A 46 23.62 -6.59 -18.59
C ARG A 46 24.54 -5.54 -17.99
N ILE A 47 25.67 -5.24 -18.64
CA ILE A 47 26.60 -4.18 -18.19
C ILE A 47 25.92 -2.82 -18.30
N SER A 48 25.22 -2.52 -19.39
CA SER A 48 24.46 -1.27 -19.56
C SER A 48 23.34 -1.13 -18.52
N GLU A 49 22.59 -2.19 -18.23
CA GLU A 49 21.57 -2.21 -17.18
C GLU A 49 22.17 -1.97 -15.78
N MET A 50 23.33 -2.56 -15.49
CA MET A 50 24.04 -2.31 -14.24
C MET A 50 24.52 -0.86 -14.13
N TRP A 51 25.02 -0.29 -15.22
CA TRP A 51 25.44 1.12 -15.28
C TRP A 51 24.28 2.09 -15.04
N ALA A 52 23.11 1.84 -15.65
CA ALA A 52 21.91 2.63 -15.41
C ALA A 52 21.44 2.56 -13.94
N LYS A 53 21.56 1.38 -13.30
CA LYS A 53 21.27 1.23 -11.87
C LYS A 53 22.23 2.03 -10.99
N ILE A 54 23.52 2.05 -11.32
CA ILE A 54 24.53 2.84 -10.59
C ILE A 54 24.21 4.33 -10.69
N GLN A 55 23.88 4.83 -11.88
CA GLN A 55 23.50 6.24 -12.07
C GLN A 55 22.24 6.62 -11.28
N ASN A 56 21.22 5.75 -11.25
CA ASN A 56 20.04 5.98 -10.43
C ASN A 56 20.37 6.01 -8.93
N TRP A 57 21.25 5.13 -8.47
CA TRP A 57 21.72 5.14 -7.07
C TRP A 57 22.48 6.42 -6.73
N GLU A 58 23.34 6.90 -7.63
CA GLU A 58 24.05 8.16 -7.46
C GLU A 58 23.06 9.34 -7.34
N ALA A 59 22.05 9.41 -8.22
CA ALA A 59 21.01 10.43 -8.16
C ALA A 59 20.20 10.37 -6.84
N ASP A 60 19.86 9.17 -6.37
CA ASP A 60 19.15 8.96 -5.10
C ASP A 60 20.02 9.40 -3.90
N THR A 61 21.32 9.11 -3.93
CA THR A 61 22.25 9.56 -2.87
C THR A 61 22.40 11.07 -2.83
N GLU A 62 22.42 11.73 -3.98
CA GLU A 62 22.49 13.19 -4.05
C GLU A 62 21.19 13.83 -3.53
N ASN A 63 20.02 13.26 -3.87
CA ASN A 63 18.74 13.69 -3.32
C ASN A 63 18.70 13.57 -1.78
N LEU A 64 19.20 12.45 -1.25
CA LEU A 64 19.32 12.24 0.20
C LEU A 64 20.25 13.27 0.86
N ARG A 65 21.39 13.60 0.23
CA ARG A 65 22.28 14.67 0.71
C ARG A 65 21.58 16.02 0.72
N SER A 66 20.88 16.41 -0.34
CA SER A 66 20.14 17.68 -0.38
C SER A 66 19.00 17.74 0.65
N ARG A 67 18.41 16.60 1.04
CA ARG A 67 17.44 16.54 2.13
C ARG A 67 18.10 16.70 3.50
N ALA A 68 19.25 16.07 3.70
CA ALA A 68 20.03 16.20 4.93
C ALA A 68 20.50 17.63 5.15
N GLU A 69 20.99 18.30 4.10
CA GLU A 69 21.42 19.71 4.16
C GLU A 69 20.26 20.66 4.52
N ARG A 70 19.09 20.47 3.91
CA ARG A 70 17.88 21.25 4.26
C ARG A 70 17.45 21.01 5.71
N ALA A 71 17.53 19.78 6.20
CA ALA A 71 17.22 19.45 7.60
C ALA A 71 18.23 20.10 8.56
N GLU A 72 19.51 20.13 8.19
CA GLU A 72 20.55 20.81 8.98
C GLU A 72 20.33 22.33 9.00
N GLU A 73 19.96 22.94 7.86
CA GLU A 73 19.65 24.37 7.81
C GLU A 73 18.42 24.71 8.68
N GLN A 74 17.37 23.88 8.65
CA GLN A 74 16.22 24.02 9.54
C GLN A 74 16.61 23.92 11.01
N ALA A 75 17.48 22.98 11.36
CA ALA A 75 18.01 22.85 12.72
C ALA A 75 18.79 24.11 13.14
N ARG A 76 19.64 24.66 12.26
CA ARG A 76 20.35 25.92 12.52
C ARG A 76 19.40 27.10 12.75
N ARG A 77 18.33 27.22 11.95
CA ARG A 77 17.31 28.26 12.12
C ARG A 77 16.60 28.14 13.47
N LEU A 78 16.22 26.93 13.88
CA LEU A 78 15.60 26.69 15.18
C LEU A 78 16.55 27.03 16.33
N THR A 79 17.83 26.67 16.23
CA THR A 79 18.83 27.05 17.23
C THR A 79 18.99 28.56 17.35
N GLN A 80 18.99 29.29 16.23
CA GLN A 80 19.02 30.77 16.26
C GLN A 80 17.75 31.38 16.90
N GLN A 81 16.57 30.81 16.61
CA GLN A 81 15.33 31.23 17.23
C GLN A 81 15.31 31.00 18.75
N LEU A 82 15.85 29.87 19.21
CA LEU A 82 15.98 29.57 20.64
C LEU A 82 16.95 30.54 21.32
N ALA A 83 18.10 30.83 20.72
CA ALA A 83 19.04 31.83 21.25
C ALA A 83 18.38 33.22 21.39
N GLY A 84 17.62 33.66 20.38
CA GLY A 84 16.88 34.92 20.45
C GLY A 84 15.69 34.91 21.43
N ALA A 85 15.14 33.74 21.75
CA ALA A 85 14.13 33.61 22.80
C ALA A 85 14.78 33.69 24.20
N GLU A 86 15.95 33.07 24.38
CA GLU A 86 16.73 33.12 25.61
C GLU A 86 17.19 34.54 25.96
N GLU A 87 17.70 35.30 24.97
CA GLU A 87 18.07 36.71 25.17
C GLU A 87 16.87 37.58 25.60
N ARG A 88 15.70 37.36 24.99
CA ARG A 88 14.46 38.07 25.37
C ARG A 88 14.01 37.70 26.78
N ALA A 89 14.16 36.42 27.17
CA ALA A 89 13.85 35.98 28.53
C ALA A 89 14.78 36.65 29.56
N LEU A 90 16.09 36.68 29.32
CA LEU A 90 17.06 37.36 30.17
C LEU A 90 16.80 38.87 30.29
N THR A 91 16.41 39.50 29.18
CA THR A 91 16.03 40.93 29.17
C THR A 91 14.78 41.17 30.02
N ALA A 92 13.77 40.29 29.92
CA ALA A 92 12.56 40.36 30.72
C ALA A 92 12.85 40.13 32.22
N GLU A 93 13.70 39.16 32.57
CA GLU A 93 14.13 38.90 33.95
C GLU A 93 14.89 40.11 34.54
N THR A 94 15.76 40.74 33.75
CA THR A 94 16.47 41.96 34.17
C THR A 94 15.51 43.12 34.38
N TYR A 95 14.52 43.29 33.50
CA TYR A 95 13.48 44.31 33.63
C TYR A 95 12.62 44.12 34.89
N ILE A 96 12.20 42.88 35.17
CA ILE A 96 11.46 42.52 36.38
C ILE A 96 12.31 42.83 37.62
N SER A 97 13.58 42.42 37.64
CA SER A 97 14.49 42.64 38.77
C SER A 97 14.74 44.13 39.06
N GLN A 98 14.80 44.99 38.03
CA GLN A 98 14.98 46.44 38.20
C GLN A 98 13.71 47.11 38.75
N HIS A 99 12.53 46.67 38.32
CA HIS A 99 11.26 47.26 38.77
C HIS A 99 10.81 46.76 40.14
N GLU A 100 11.23 45.58 40.58
CA GLU A 100 10.91 45.04 41.90
C GLU A 100 11.51 45.89 43.04
N GLN A 101 12.60 46.62 42.78
CA GLN A 101 13.21 47.54 43.75
C GLN A 101 12.49 48.90 43.87
N GLN A 102 11.62 49.26 42.91
CA GLN A 102 10.82 50.50 42.95
C GLN A 102 9.39 50.28 43.47
N ALA A 103 9.01 49.03 43.77
CA ALA A 103 7.79 48.75 44.50
C ALA A 103 7.96 49.23 45.95
N LEU A 104 7.61 50.51 46.18
CA LEU A 104 7.46 51.06 47.52
C LEU A 104 6.61 50.10 48.35
N PRO A 105 6.98 49.83 49.62
CA PRO A 105 6.21 48.96 50.48
C PRO A 105 4.82 49.57 50.62
N ILE A 106 3.84 48.96 49.94
CA ILE A 106 2.43 49.25 50.16
C ILE A 106 2.19 48.83 51.61
N GLU A 107 2.15 49.82 52.49
CA GLU A 107 1.80 49.64 53.88
C GLU A 107 0.49 48.85 53.92
N SER A 108 0.56 47.66 54.48
CA SER A 108 -0.58 46.79 54.74
C SER A 108 -1.48 47.48 55.77
N SER A 109 -2.33 48.39 55.28
CA SER A 109 -3.44 48.97 56.01
C SER A 109 -4.48 47.87 56.28
N ARG A 110 -4.23 47.11 57.35
CA ARG A 110 -5.24 46.36 58.07
C ARG A 110 -6.21 47.39 58.65
N ASN A 111 -7.31 47.64 57.96
CA ASN A 111 -8.64 47.97 58.50
C ASN A 111 -9.51 48.46 57.34
N SER A 112 -10.03 47.54 56.54
CA SER A 112 -11.17 47.84 55.67
C SER A 112 -12.20 46.73 55.82
N SER A 113 -13.29 47.09 56.47
CA SER A 113 -14.45 46.26 56.72
C SER A 113 -15.03 45.78 55.39
N PHE A 114 -15.06 44.46 55.23
CA PHE A 114 -15.75 43.76 54.16
C PHE A 114 -17.21 44.23 54.06
N ILE A 115 -17.56 44.92 52.97
CA ILE A 115 -18.93 45.08 52.51
C ILE A 115 -19.16 43.96 51.47
N PRO A 116 -20.09 43.01 51.70
CA PRO A 116 -20.37 41.97 50.73
C PRO A 116 -21.26 42.55 49.62
N LEU A 117 -20.71 42.67 48.41
CA LEU A 117 -21.48 42.92 47.18
C LEU A 117 -21.76 41.60 46.44
N PRO A 118 -22.87 41.55 45.67
CA PRO A 118 -23.56 40.32 45.35
C PRO A 118 -22.88 39.52 44.24
N SER A 119 -22.85 38.21 44.47
CA SER A 119 -22.57 37.15 43.49
C SER A 119 -23.50 37.27 42.28
N ILE A 120 -23.03 37.91 41.22
CA ILE A 120 -23.58 37.82 39.87
C ILE A 120 -22.50 37.10 39.05
N PHE A 121 -22.92 36.10 38.25
CA PHE A 121 -22.13 35.11 37.51
C PHE A 121 -21.87 33.78 38.21
N ALA A 122 -22.96 33.01 38.41
CA ALA A 122 -22.90 31.57 38.20
C ALA A 122 -23.24 31.29 36.72
N PRO A 123 -22.56 30.35 36.04
CA PRO A 123 -23.01 29.86 34.74
C PRO A 123 -24.20 28.91 34.90
N ASP A 124 -25.26 29.20 34.15
CA ASP A 124 -26.48 28.41 34.01
C ASP A 124 -26.18 26.96 33.66
N ALA A 125 -26.46 26.08 34.62
CA ALA A 125 -26.74 24.68 34.38
C ALA A 125 -28.24 24.48 34.60
N ASP A 126 -29.05 24.78 33.58
CA ASP A 126 -30.44 24.34 33.52
C ASP A 126 -30.80 23.87 32.10
N SER A 127 -30.88 22.55 31.97
CA SER A 127 -31.76 21.91 30.99
C SER A 127 -32.50 20.80 31.71
N SER A 128 -33.40 21.25 32.58
CA SER A 128 -34.79 20.79 32.71
C SER A 128 -35.15 19.57 31.86
N MET A 129 -35.22 18.44 32.55
CA MET A 129 -36.01 17.29 32.19
C MET A 129 -37.50 17.67 32.16
N ARG A 130 -38.13 17.56 30.98
CA ARG A 130 -39.60 17.47 30.90
C ARG A 130 -40.04 16.11 31.43
N HIS A 131 -40.72 16.14 32.58
CA HIS A 131 -41.70 15.14 32.94
C HIS A 131 -42.98 15.40 32.14
N GLU A 132 -43.39 14.43 31.31
CA GLU A 132 -44.81 14.28 30.95
C GLU A 132 -45.44 13.18 31.81
N PRO A 133 -46.69 13.36 32.27
CA PRO A 133 -47.40 12.38 33.08
C PRO A 133 -48.00 11.24 32.25
N GLU A 134 -47.72 10.01 32.64
CA GLU A 134 -48.46 8.82 32.19
C GLU A 134 -49.89 8.82 32.78
N PRO A 135 -50.92 8.48 32.00
CA PRO A 135 -52.22 8.15 32.56
C PRO A 135 -52.25 6.72 33.09
N GLU A 136 -52.60 6.61 34.37
CA GLU A 136 -52.88 5.36 35.07
C GLU A 136 -54.05 4.59 34.40
N SER A 137 -53.86 3.30 34.15
CA SER A 137 -54.98 2.35 34.01
C SER A 137 -54.62 1.00 34.63
N PRO A 138 -55.49 0.41 35.48
CA PRO A 138 -55.13 -0.74 36.29
C PRO A 138 -55.63 -2.04 35.65
N VAL A 139 -54.73 -2.97 35.34
CA VAL A 139 -55.07 -4.39 35.22
C VAL A 139 -53.94 -5.21 35.84
N GLN A 140 -54.25 -5.82 36.99
CA GLN A 140 -53.47 -6.87 37.61
C GLN A 140 -53.52 -8.12 36.74
N GLU A 141 -52.38 -8.68 36.35
CA GLU A 141 -52.31 -10.07 35.90
C GLU A 141 -50.98 -10.74 36.28
N ILE A 142 -51.07 -11.51 37.37
CA ILE A 142 -50.47 -12.81 37.67
C ILE A 142 -49.25 -13.21 36.79
N ILE A 143 -48.07 -13.21 37.43
CA ILE A 143 -46.84 -13.79 36.90
C ILE A 143 -46.96 -15.32 36.91
N SER A 144 -46.78 -15.96 35.75
CA SER A 144 -46.49 -17.40 35.60
C SER A 144 -45.15 -17.62 34.88
N PRO A 145 -44.42 -18.71 35.19
CA PRO A 145 -43.02 -18.88 34.81
C PRO A 145 -42.84 -19.32 33.35
N ARG A 146 -41.90 -18.67 32.65
CA ARG A 146 -41.51 -18.98 31.25
C ARG A 146 -40.92 -20.39 31.13
N LYS A 147 -41.71 -21.33 30.61
CA LYS A 147 -41.22 -22.54 29.91
C LYS A 147 -40.84 -22.20 28.48
N GLY A 148 -39.77 -22.84 28.01
CA GLY A 148 -39.16 -22.63 26.70
C GLY A 148 -40.13 -22.77 25.53
N LYS A 149 -39.98 -21.89 24.54
CA LYS A 149 -40.65 -21.98 23.25
C LYS A 149 -39.63 -22.20 22.15
N GLU A 150 -39.90 -23.26 21.41
CA GLU A 150 -39.25 -23.69 20.19
C GLU A 150 -39.27 -22.58 19.12
N ARG A 151 -38.21 -22.55 18.31
CA ARG A 151 -38.08 -21.70 17.13
C ARG A 151 -39.06 -22.17 16.05
N GLU A 152 -40.15 -21.43 15.88
CA GLU A 152 -40.88 -21.42 14.61
C GLU A 152 -40.06 -20.66 13.55
N ARG A 153 -39.77 -21.35 12.43
CA ARG A 153 -39.18 -20.78 11.22
C ARG A 153 -40.22 -19.94 10.50
N PHE A 154 -39.95 -18.64 10.37
CA PHE A 154 -40.61 -17.82 9.36
C PHE A 154 -40.07 -18.14 7.96
N PRO A 155 -40.91 -18.19 6.91
CA PRO A 155 -40.47 -18.41 5.54
C PRO A 155 -40.08 -17.09 4.87
N GLY A 156 -38.88 -17.08 4.26
CA GLY A 156 -38.63 -16.46 2.96
C GLY A 156 -38.77 -14.94 2.85
N ALA A 157 -37.88 -14.18 3.50
CA ALA A 157 -37.38 -12.97 2.86
C ALA A 157 -36.24 -13.40 1.92
N ILE A 158 -36.33 -13.01 0.65
CA ILE A 158 -35.25 -13.16 -0.32
C ILE A 158 -34.09 -12.30 0.20
N ASP A 159 -33.19 -12.97 0.89
CA ASP A 159 -31.92 -12.46 1.35
C ASP A 159 -31.09 -12.32 0.06
N ASP A 160 -31.11 -11.14 -0.55
CA ASP A 160 -30.07 -10.70 -1.47
C ASP A 160 -28.77 -10.67 -0.65
N GLN A 161 -28.20 -11.85 -0.48
CA GLN A 161 -26.84 -12.06 -0.05
C GLN A 161 -25.96 -11.50 -1.17
N ASP A 162 -25.75 -10.20 -1.12
CA ASP A 162 -24.55 -9.53 -1.61
C ASP A 162 -23.35 -10.10 -0.81
N GLN A 163 -23.03 -11.37 -1.09
CA GLN A 163 -21.84 -12.10 -0.66
C GLN A 163 -20.62 -11.71 -1.49
N ASP A 164 -20.76 -10.73 -2.38
CA ASP A 164 -19.66 -9.95 -2.91
C ASP A 164 -19.19 -8.96 -1.84
N ALA A 165 -18.67 -9.52 -0.75
CA ALA A 165 -17.58 -8.94 -0.01
C ALA A 165 -16.36 -8.92 -0.93
N ASP A 166 -16.44 -8.12 -1.99
CA ASP A 166 -15.26 -7.51 -2.54
C ASP A 166 -14.57 -6.84 -1.36
N ASP A 167 -13.31 -7.22 -1.14
CA ASP A 167 -12.33 -6.43 -0.39
C ASP A 167 -12.18 -5.10 -1.16
N GLU A 168 -13.25 -4.29 -1.19
CA GLU A 168 -13.27 -3.01 -1.84
C GLU A 168 -12.21 -2.17 -1.15
N ASP A 169 -11.32 -1.64 -1.99
CA ASP A 169 -10.33 -0.62 -1.69
C ASP A 169 -10.94 0.38 -0.70
N THR A 170 -10.72 0.13 0.59
CA THR A 170 -11.08 1.07 1.63
C THR A 170 -9.96 2.09 1.57
N ASP A 171 -10.24 3.24 0.98
CA ASP A 171 -9.31 4.34 0.81
C ASP A 171 -8.63 4.62 2.16
N GLU A 172 -7.37 4.21 2.30
CA GLU A 172 -6.57 4.51 3.51
C GLU A 172 -6.16 6.00 3.56
N GLU A 173 -6.67 6.82 2.64
CA GLU A 173 -6.28 8.22 2.40
C GLU A 173 -6.77 9.19 3.48
N ASP A 174 -7.75 8.82 4.31
CA ASP A 174 -8.22 9.64 5.45
C ASP A 174 -7.30 9.52 6.69
N ARG A 175 -6.18 8.80 6.63
CA ARG A 175 -5.22 8.68 7.76
C ARG A 175 -4.44 9.96 8.04
N ASP A 176 -4.26 10.83 7.04
CA ASP A 176 -3.32 11.95 7.16
C ASP A 176 -3.92 13.14 7.92
N ALA A 177 -5.25 13.27 8.03
CA ALA A 177 -5.91 14.42 8.69
C ALA A 177 -5.86 14.38 10.23
N VAL A 178 -5.53 13.24 10.86
CA VAL A 178 -5.55 13.09 12.34
C VAL A 178 -4.17 13.27 12.98
N MET A 179 -3.09 13.31 12.19
CA MET A 179 -1.71 13.38 12.74
C MET A 179 -1.23 14.81 13.07
N ASP A 180 -1.95 15.86 12.65
CA ASP A 180 -1.51 17.26 12.81
C ASP A 180 -1.88 17.95 14.14
N GLN A 181 -2.50 17.25 15.10
CA GLN A 181 -2.93 17.86 16.39
C GLN A 181 -2.12 17.47 17.63
N LEU A 182 -0.97 16.80 17.50
CA LEU A 182 -0.12 16.46 18.66
C LEU A 182 1.00 17.48 18.84
N GLN A 183 0.77 18.47 19.72
CA GLN A 183 1.78 19.38 20.24
C GLN A 183 2.86 18.64 21.05
N PRO A 184 4.16 18.89 20.83
CA PRO A 184 5.22 18.35 21.66
C PRO A 184 5.36 19.14 22.98
N SER A 185 5.06 18.48 24.11
CA SER A 185 5.44 18.96 25.44
C SER A 185 6.93 18.69 25.66
N SER A 186 7.74 19.75 25.68
CA SER A 186 9.19 19.69 25.87
C SER A 186 9.58 19.84 27.35
N LYS A 187 9.87 18.73 28.02
CA LYS A 187 10.79 18.70 29.16
C LYS A 187 12.12 18.12 28.70
N ALA A 188 13.18 18.92 28.80
CA ALA A 188 14.53 18.53 28.40
C ALA A 188 15.09 17.47 29.37
N VAL A 189 15.48 16.32 28.82
CA VAL A 189 16.21 15.26 29.54
C VAL A 189 17.63 15.22 28.96
N HIS A 190 18.64 15.27 29.83
CA HIS A 190 20.06 15.18 29.48
C HIS A 190 20.43 13.79 28.95
N PHE A 191 21.07 13.71 27.78
CA PHE A 191 21.34 12.46 27.03
C PHE A 191 22.75 11.86 27.19
N ALA A 192 23.59 12.37 28.09
CA ALA A 192 24.99 11.95 28.19
C ALA A 192 25.18 10.69 29.07
N THR A 193 24.77 9.51 28.55
CA THR A 193 25.10 8.11 28.92
C THR A 193 23.90 7.17 28.71
N MET A 194 23.29 7.17 27.52
CA MET A 194 22.25 6.19 27.22
C MET A 194 22.87 4.84 26.87
N ASN A 195 22.94 3.94 27.86
CA ASN A 195 22.83 2.51 27.60
C ASN A 195 21.58 2.33 26.72
N PHE A 196 21.75 1.81 25.50
CA PHE A 196 20.63 1.60 24.58
C PHE A 196 19.50 0.92 25.35
N PRO A 197 18.24 1.42 25.26
CA PRO A 197 17.11 0.75 25.87
C PRO A 197 17.16 -0.70 25.41
N ARG A 198 17.07 -1.64 26.35
CA ARG A 198 17.06 -3.08 26.04
C ARG A 198 16.18 -3.28 24.80
N PRO A 199 16.62 -4.08 23.81
CA PRO A 199 15.79 -4.39 22.66
C PRO A 199 14.39 -4.77 23.14
N ILE A 200 13.36 -4.55 22.32
CA ILE A 200 11.94 -4.83 22.61
C ILE A 200 11.69 -6.35 22.84
N ILE A 201 12.74 -7.14 23.09
CA ILE A 201 12.75 -8.59 23.16
C ILE A 201 13.61 -9.02 24.36
N GLY A 202 13.17 -10.09 25.03
CA GLY A 202 14.08 -10.88 25.85
C GLY A 202 15.11 -11.56 24.96
N ALA A 203 16.08 -12.31 25.49
CA ALA A 203 17.04 -13.06 24.65
C ALA A 203 16.40 -14.19 23.80
N GLY A 204 15.06 -14.23 23.76
CA GLY A 204 14.18 -15.31 23.39
C GLY A 204 14.48 -16.65 24.04
N PRO A 205 13.58 -17.64 23.93
CA PRO A 205 13.94 -18.98 24.34
C PRO A 205 15.01 -19.50 23.40
N SER A 206 15.95 -20.26 23.96
CA SER A 206 16.92 -20.99 23.15
C SER A 206 16.16 -21.98 22.24
N LEU A 207 16.36 -21.84 20.93
CA LEU A 207 15.82 -22.75 19.92
C LEU A 207 16.95 -23.64 19.43
N ARG A 208 16.69 -24.94 19.33
CA ARG A 208 17.66 -25.93 18.85
C ARG A 208 17.09 -26.70 17.67
N LEU A 209 17.95 -27.03 16.71
CA LEU A 209 17.56 -27.90 15.61
C LEU A 209 17.16 -29.25 16.20
N LYS A 210 16.02 -29.76 15.75
CA LYS A 210 15.62 -31.11 16.14
C LYS A 210 16.56 -32.04 15.40
N ALA A 211 17.39 -32.77 16.14
CA ALA A 211 18.24 -33.79 15.54
C ALA A 211 17.33 -34.69 14.70
N ALA A 212 17.58 -34.75 13.39
CA ALA A 212 16.92 -35.72 12.54
C ALA A 212 17.19 -37.05 13.24
N LYS A 213 16.13 -37.68 13.79
CA LYS A 213 16.26 -39.01 14.39
C LYS A 213 16.87 -39.83 13.27
N GLY A 214 18.16 -40.16 13.41
CA GLY A 214 18.87 -41.01 12.47
C GLY A 214 17.99 -42.22 12.33
N GLN A 215 17.37 -42.33 11.16
CA GLN A 215 16.68 -43.53 10.77
C GLN A 215 17.81 -44.51 10.44
N GLU A 216 18.50 -44.98 11.49
CA GLU A 216 19.35 -46.15 11.47
C GLU A 216 18.39 -47.34 11.30
N ASN A 217 17.80 -47.44 10.12
CA ASN A 217 17.33 -48.71 9.60
C ASN A 217 18.48 -49.24 8.75
N ASP A 218 19.25 -50.13 9.38
CA ASP A 218 19.62 -51.39 8.76
C ASP A 218 18.51 -51.82 7.79
N GLU A 219 18.81 -51.85 6.50
CA GLU A 219 18.77 -53.08 5.72
C GLU A 219 19.10 -52.80 4.25
N SER A 220 20.12 -53.51 3.82
CA SER A 220 20.58 -53.69 2.46
C SER A 220 19.45 -53.98 1.47
N SER A 221 19.44 -53.31 0.32
CA SER A 221 19.32 -53.99 -0.98
C SER A 221 19.56 -53.04 -2.16
N SER A 222 20.73 -53.28 -2.75
CA SER A 222 21.09 -53.04 -4.15
C SER A 222 19.95 -53.34 -5.13
N SER A 223 19.66 -52.40 -6.04
CA SER A 223 19.49 -52.74 -7.46
C SER A 223 19.56 -51.51 -8.37
N ASN A 224 20.34 -51.68 -9.44
CA ASN A 224 20.56 -50.76 -10.56
C ASN A 224 19.37 -50.71 -11.53
N ALA A 225 19.13 -49.55 -12.17
CA ALA A 225 18.84 -49.42 -13.62
C ALA A 225 18.68 -47.92 -13.97
N ARG A 226 19.63 -47.30 -14.69
CA ARG A 226 19.62 -47.09 -16.16
C ARG A 226 18.26 -46.67 -16.74
N PHE A 227 18.13 -45.39 -17.09
CA PHE A 227 17.25 -44.94 -18.18
C PHE A 227 17.92 -43.79 -18.95
N ARG A 228 18.20 -44.02 -20.24
CA ARG A 228 18.75 -43.09 -21.23
C ARG A 228 17.72 -42.95 -22.36
N GLN A 229 17.68 -41.75 -22.94
CA GLN A 229 17.23 -41.39 -24.30
C GLN A 229 15.74 -41.44 -24.66
N ALA A 230 15.20 -40.28 -25.08
CA ALA A 230 14.87 -40.00 -26.49
C ALA A 230 14.45 -38.52 -26.65
N PHE A 231 15.18 -37.75 -27.47
CA PHE A 231 14.74 -36.47 -28.06
C PHE A 231 14.40 -36.76 -29.52
N GLY A 232 13.21 -36.36 -29.96
CA GLY A 232 12.71 -36.53 -31.32
C GLY A 232 12.80 -35.23 -32.13
N ASP A 233 13.22 -35.39 -33.38
CA ASP A 233 13.43 -34.38 -34.41
C ASP A 233 12.12 -33.78 -34.95
N PHE A 234 12.15 -32.51 -35.35
CA PHE A 234 11.12 -31.85 -36.18
C PHE A 234 11.74 -31.33 -37.49
N PRO A 235 11.03 -31.42 -38.65
CA PRO A 235 11.53 -30.97 -39.94
C PRO A 235 11.21 -29.49 -40.25
N PRO A 236 11.96 -28.80 -41.14
CA PRO A 236 11.71 -27.41 -41.52
C PRO A 236 10.80 -27.28 -42.75
N VAL A 237 10.05 -26.17 -42.80
CA VAL A 237 9.15 -25.74 -43.89
C VAL A 237 9.88 -24.72 -44.80
N PRO A 238 9.70 -24.74 -46.13
CA PRO A 238 10.35 -23.80 -47.04
C PRO A 238 9.57 -22.48 -47.22
N VAL A 239 10.31 -21.37 -47.28
CA VAL A 239 9.81 -20.02 -47.63
C VAL A 239 10.23 -19.71 -49.07
N SER A 240 9.26 -19.36 -49.92
CA SER A 240 9.50 -18.85 -51.29
C SER A 240 9.60 -17.32 -51.29
N MET A 241 10.57 -16.82 -52.04
CA MET A 241 10.81 -15.40 -52.31
C MET A 241 10.39 -15.04 -53.75
N THR A 242 9.66 -13.93 -53.87
CA THR A 242 9.47 -13.11 -55.08
C THR A 242 9.26 -11.69 -54.54
N GLY A 243 9.82 -10.59 -55.03
CA GLY A 243 10.61 -10.27 -56.20
C GLY A 243 10.56 -8.74 -56.32
N SER A 244 11.74 -8.13 -56.46
CA SER A 244 12.11 -6.79 -56.96
C SER A 244 11.01 -5.75 -57.29
N GLN A 245 11.18 -4.52 -56.79
CA GLN A 245 11.43 -3.30 -57.60
C GLN A 245 11.70 -2.06 -56.72
N ALA A 246 12.86 -1.44 -56.93
CA ALA A 246 13.12 0.00 -56.70
C ALA A 246 12.88 0.75 -58.04
N PRO A 247 12.88 2.10 -58.15
CA PRO A 247 13.41 3.12 -57.22
C PRO A 247 12.59 4.43 -57.11
N SER A 248 12.84 5.26 -56.08
CA SER A 248 12.96 6.73 -56.23
C SER A 248 13.36 7.38 -54.90
N SER A 249 13.73 8.66 -54.97
CA SER A 249 14.50 9.45 -54.01
C SER A 249 14.07 9.41 -52.52
N SER A 250 15.08 9.52 -51.64
CA SER A 250 14.98 9.53 -50.17
C SER A 250 13.94 10.49 -49.57
N LEU A 251 13.67 11.62 -50.24
CA LEU A 251 12.70 12.60 -49.76
C LEU A 251 11.25 12.18 -50.07
N GLU A 252 10.98 11.63 -51.26
CA GLU A 252 9.66 11.13 -51.63
C GLU A 252 9.28 9.92 -50.77
N GLN A 253 10.25 9.08 -50.40
CA GLN A 253 10.02 7.95 -49.52
C GLN A 253 9.70 8.39 -48.09
N ALA A 254 10.35 9.45 -47.58
CA ALA A 254 10.01 10.04 -46.29
C ALA A 254 8.60 10.66 -46.29
N VAL A 255 8.19 11.35 -47.36
CA VAL A 255 6.84 11.93 -47.48
C VAL A 255 5.77 10.86 -47.64
N VAL A 256 6.01 9.79 -48.40
CA VAL A 256 5.07 8.65 -48.53
C VAL A 256 4.96 7.88 -47.21
N VAL A 257 6.07 7.70 -46.49
CA VAL A 257 6.05 7.08 -45.15
C VAL A 257 5.31 7.94 -44.15
N LEU A 258 5.55 9.26 -44.12
CA LEU A 258 4.82 10.18 -43.24
C LEU A 258 3.33 10.27 -43.59
N THR A 259 2.99 10.34 -44.87
CA THR A 259 1.60 10.38 -45.34
C THR A 259 0.89 9.05 -45.03
N GLY A 260 1.59 7.93 -45.19
CA GLY A 260 1.09 6.60 -44.79
C GLY A 260 0.92 6.47 -43.28
N CYS A 261 1.82 7.02 -42.48
CA CYS A 261 1.71 7.06 -41.02
C CYS A 261 0.52 7.92 -40.58
N VAL A 262 0.33 9.12 -41.16
CA VAL A 262 -0.80 10.00 -40.86
C VAL A 262 -2.11 9.38 -41.33
N ALA A 263 -2.18 8.80 -42.52
CA ALA A 263 -3.38 8.09 -43.00
C ALA A 263 -3.74 6.91 -42.07
N LYS A 264 -2.74 6.14 -41.62
CA LYS A 264 -2.93 5.02 -40.70
C LYS A 264 -3.33 5.48 -39.29
N LEU A 265 -2.84 6.62 -38.83
CA LEU A 265 -3.27 7.24 -37.57
C LEU A 265 -4.71 7.76 -37.68
N THR A 266 -5.05 8.41 -38.80
CA THR A 266 -6.40 8.92 -39.07
C THR A 266 -7.41 7.77 -39.21
N GLU A 267 -7.02 6.69 -39.88
CA GLU A 267 -7.80 5.44 -39.97
C GLU A 267 -7.95 4.80 -38.58
N GLN A 268 -6.88 4.71 -37.78
CA GLN A 268 -6.96 4.22 -36.41
C GLN A 268 -7.87 5.07 -35.51
N MET A 269 -7.84 6.40 -35.63
CA MET A 269 -8.74 7.27 -34.88
C MET A 269 -10.20 7.15 -35.35
N SER A 270 -10.43 7.01 -36.66
CA SER A 270 -11.78 6.80 -37.19
C SER A 270 -12.38 5.44 -36.76
N HIS A 271 -11.55 4.41 -36.58
CA HIS A 271 -11.97 3.12 -36.01
C HIS A 271 -12.28 3.19 -34.50
N LEU A 272 -11.65 4.11 -33.76
CA LEU A 272 -11.96 4.33 -32.35
C LEU A 272 -13.29 5.06 -32.18
N SER A 273 -13.60 6.03 -33.05
CA SER A 273 -14.86 6.79 -32.97
C SER A 273 -16.09 6.02 -33.48
N SER A 274 -15.93 5.05 -34.39
CA SER A 274 -17.05 4.26 -34.92
C SER A 274 -17.38 2.98 -34.14
N SER A 275 -16.53 2.54 -33.19
CA SER A 275 -16.70 1.25 -32.50
C SER A 275 -17.48 1.32 -31.17
N GLY A 276 -18.39 2.29 -31.05
CA GLY A 276 -19.32 2.45 -29.94
C GLY A 276 -20.52 1.48 -30.01
N ARG A 277 -20.27 0.17 -29.97
CA ARG A 277 -21.17 -0.94 -29.53
C ARG A 277 -20.72 -2.25 -30.18
N GLY A 278 -19.98 -3.07 -29.45
CA GLY A 278 -19.67 -4.45 -29.85
C GLY A 278 -18.20 -4.74 -30.08
N ILE A 279 -17.34 -4.37 -29.12
CA ILE A 279 -15.99 -4.96 -29.08
C ILE A 279 -16.15 -6.45 -28.75
N ASP A 280 -15.89 -7.25 -29.78
CA ASP A 280 -15.87 -8.70 -29.79
C ASP A 280 -15.09 -9.25 -28.56
N GLN A 281 -15.81 -9.89 -27.63
CA GLN A 281 -15.24 -10.50 -26.43
C GLN A 281 -14.07 -11.45 -26.75
N ALA A 282 -14.04 -12.02 -27.96
CA ALA A 282 -12.95 -12.86 -28.43
C ALA A 282 -11.62 -12.12 -28.56
N GLN A 283 -11.62 -10.85 -29.00
CA GLN A 283 -10.39 -10.07 -29.10
C GLN A 283 -9.88 -9.58 -27.73
N ARG A 284 -10.78 -9.25 -26.79
CA ARG A 284 -10.39 -8.97 -25.39
C ARG A 284 -9.73 -10.19 -24.73
N ARG A 285 -10.22 -11.40 -25.01
CA ARG A 285 -9.60 -12.65 -24.52
C ARG A 285 -8.20 -12.89 -25.09
N LYS A 286 -7.93 -12.48 -26.34
CA LYS A 286 -6.60 -12.60 -26.95
C LYS A 286 -5.60 -11.58 -26.38
N LYS A 287 -6.03 -10.35 -26.09
CA LYS A 287 -5.14 -9.28 -25.60
C LYS A 287 -4.87 -9.34 -24.09
N TYR A 288 -5.84 -9.82 -23.29
CA TYR A 288 -5.75 -9.84 -21.81
C TYR A 288 -5.75 -11.25 -21.19
N GLY A 289 -5.69 -12.29 -22.02
CA GLY A 289 -5.83 -13.68 -21.57
C GLY A 289 -7.26 -14.03 -21.14
N ALA A 290 -7.50 -15.31 -20.84
CA ALA A 290 -8.74 -15.73 -20.19
C ALA A 290 -8.97 -14.88 -18.93
N PRO A 291 -10.21 -14.42 -18.65
CA PRO A 291 -10.50 -13.61 -17.48
C PRO A 291 -9.93 -14.30 -16.25
N ARG A 292 -8.89 -13.69 -15.66
CA ARG A 292 -8.25 -14.21 -14.45
C ARG A 292 -9.34 -14.28 -13.39
N THR A 293 -9.76 -15.50 -13.07
CA THR A 293 -10.79 -15.75 -12.06
C THR A 293 -10.41 -15.00 -10.79
N THR A 294 -11.36 -14.27 -10.22
CA THR A 294 -11.15 -13.39 -9.06
C THR A 294 -10.75 -14.13 -7.79
N LEU A 295 -10.87 -15.46 -7.77
CA LEU A 295 -10.70 -16.34 -6.61
C LEU A 295 -9.40 -16.15 -5.82
N PHE A 296 -8.28 -15.86 -6.49
CA PHE A 296 -6.96 -15.80 -5.85
C PHE A 296 -6.21 -14.48 -6.09
N LYS A 297 -6.90 -13.37 -6.34
CA LYS A 297 -6.22 -12.08 -6.50
C LYS A 297 -5.62 -11.64 -5.16
N LEU A 298 -4.30 -11.43 -5.14
CA LEU A 298 -3.67 -10.67 -4.07
C LEU A 298 -4.24 -9.25 -4.06
N PRO A 299 -4.46 -8.65 -2.88
CA PRO A 299 -4.58 -7.21 -2.80
C PRO A 299 -3.40 -6.58 -3.53
N PRO A 300 -3.61 -5.57 -4.41
CA PRO A 300 -2.52 -4.92 -5.10
C PRO A 300 -1.47 -4.45 -4.08
N GLN A 301 -0.25 -4.98 -4.15
CA GLN A 301 0.86 -4.44 -3.37
C GLN A 301 1.21 -3.08 -3.97
N ARG A 302 0.72 -2.02 -3.35
CA ARG A 302 0.98 -0.64 -3.79
C ARG A 302 2.34 -0.21 -3.24
N HIS A 303 3.41 -0.49 -3.98
CA HIS A 303 4.69 0.18 -3.76
C HIS A 303 4.61 1.56 -4.41
N THR A 304 4.19 2.55 -3.64
CA THR A 304 4.23 3.95 -4.08
C THR A 304 5.59 4.54 -3.74
N THR A 305 6.29 5.08 -4.73
CA THR A 305 7.50 5.85 -4.48
C THR A 305 7.14 7.14 -3.72
N PRO A 306 8.03 7.68 -2.87
CA PRO A 306 7.79 8.95 -2.18
C PRO A 306 7.43 10.08 -3.16
N GLN A 307 8.14 10.15 -4.29
CA GLN A 307 7.85 11.11 -5.37
C GLN A 307 6.43 11.00 -5.91
N ARG A 308 5.94 9.78 -6.15
CA ARG A 308 4.56 9.56 -6.60
C ARG A 308 3.54 9.99 -5.55
N ASN A 309 3.84 9.81 -4.26
CA ASN A 309 2.97 10.27 -3.19
C ASN A 309 2.92 11.80 -3.09
N ASP A 310 4.05 12.47 -3.30
CA ASP A 310 4.11 13.93 -3.38
C ASP A 310 3.30 14.46 -4.57
N GLN A 311 3.40 13.81 -5.74
CA GLN A 311 2.57 14.14 -6.91
C GLN A 311 1.08 13.90 -6.66
N LEU A 312 0.70 12.77 -6.04
CA LEU A 312 -0.70 12.52 -5.67
C LEU A 312 -1.22 13.58 -4.71
N ARG A 313 -0.40 14.05 -3.76
CA ARG A 313 -0.75 15.14 -2.85
C ARG A 313 -0.97 16.44 -3.61
N ALA A 314 -0.05 16.83 -4.51
CA ALA A 314 -0.18 18.02 -5.34
C ALA A 314 -1.44 17.97 -6.22
N VAL A 315 -1.69 16.84 -6.89
CA VAL A 315 -2.92 16.63 -7.68
C VAL A 315 -4.16 16.77 -6.79
N ARG A 316 -4.11 16.26 -5.55
CA ARG A 316 -5.23 16.39 -4.61
C ARG A 316 -5.52 17.84 -4.25
N GLU A 317 -4.48 18.60 -3.89
CA GLU A 317 -4.56 20.01 -3.48
C GLU A 317 -5.13 20.90 -4.60
N VAL A 318 -4.63 20.75 -5.83
CA VAL A 318 -5.10 21.56 -6.97
C VAL A 318 -6.55 21.23 -7.34
N MET A 319 -6.90 19.95 -7.42
CA MET A 319 -8.28 19.54 -7.70
C MET A 319 -9.26 19.93 -6.57
N ASN A 320 -8.82 19.95 -5.32
CA ASN A 320 -9.65 20.42 -4.19
C ASN A 320 -10.00 21.90 -4.36
N THR A 321 -8.99 22.71 -4.71
CA THR A 321 -9.18 24.12 -5.02
C THR A 321 -10.08 24.30 -6.25
N LEU A 322 -9.87 23.50 -7.31
CA LEU A 322 -10.62 23.59 -8.57
C LEU A 322 -12.12 23.27 -8.39
N PHE A 323 -12.45 22.23 -7.61
CA PHE A 323 -13.84 21.81 -7.38
C PHE A 323 -14.47 22.43 -6.13
N ASP A 324 -13.76 23.34 -5.46
CA ASP A 324 -14.19 23.96 -4.19
C ASP A 324 -14.61 22.93 -3.12
N ILE A 325 -13.77 21.90 -2.93
CA ILE A 325 -13.95 20.87 -1.91
C ILE A 325 -12.78 20.85 -0.92
N LYS A 326 -13.04 20.59 0.36
CA LYS A 326 -11.98 20.43 1.36
C LYS A 326 -11.52 18.97 1.42
N HIS A 327 -12.47 18.05 1.37
CA HIS A 327 -12.25 16.62 1.42
C HIS A 327 -13.00 15.91 0.29
N ASP A 328 -12.53 14.73 -0.09
CA ASP A 328 -13.20 13.89 -1.11
C ASP A 328 -14.65 13.54 -0.73
N ALA A 329 -15.02 13.60 0.55
CA ALA A 329 -16.39 13.37 1.00
C ALA A 329 -17.34 14.53 0.63
N ASP A 330 -16.81 15.74 0.46
CA ASP A 330 -17.60 16.95 0.16
C ASP A 330 -18.09 16.98 -1.29
N ILE A 331 -17.50 16.15 -2.18
CA ILE A 331 -17.90 16.05 -3.59
C ILE A 331 -19.37 15.68 -3.78
N VAL A 332 -19.98 15.04 -2.77
CA VAL A 332 -21.40 14.67 -2.77
C VAL A 332 -22.30 15.90 -2.70
N GLN A 333 -21.80 17.01 -2.14
CA GLN A 333 -22.53 18.26 -1.96
C GLN A 333 -22.28 19.26 -3.10
N VAL A 334 -21.28 19.02 -3.95
CA VAL A 334 -20.93 19.91 -5.06
C VAL A 334 -22.03 19.90 -6.13
N ASN A 335 -22.29 21.07 -6.70
CA ASN A 335 -23.25 21.25 -7.78
C ASN A 335 -22.96 20.30 -8.95
N ARG A 336 -24.00 19.69 -9.51
CA ARG A 336 -23.91 18.96 -10.78
C ARG A 336 -24.09 19.95 -11.92
N THR A 337 -23.28 19.83 -12.96
CA THR A 337 -23.54 20.52 -14.22
C THR A 337 -24.82 19.95 -14.84
N ASP A 338 -25.60 20.81 -15.47
CA ASP A 338 -26.77 20.41 -16.24
C ASP A 338 -26.34 19.56 -17.45
N ASP A 339 -27.02 18.42 -17.66
CA ASP A 339 -26.69 17.48 -18.73
C ASP A 339 -26.81 18.17 -20.10
N ASP A 340 -27.75 19.12 -20.25
CA ASP A 340 -27.94 19.89 -21.48
C ASP A 340 -26.73 20.77 -21.85
N VAL A 341 -26.03 21.32 -20.86
CA VAL A 341 -24.82 22.13 -21.06
C VAL A 341 -23.65 21.24 -21.48
N ILE A 342 -23.53 20.06 -20.87
CA ILE A 342 -22.51 19.06 -21.22
C ILE A 342 -22.72 18.61 -22.68
N VAL A 343 -23.96 18.25 -23.04
CA VAL A 343 -24.31 17.84 -24.41
C VAL A 343 -24.06 18.98 -25.41
N ALA A 344 -24.43 20.22 -25.08
CA ALA A 344 -24.17 21.36 -25.96
C ALA A 344 -22.66 21.55 -26.22
N TYR A 345 -21.82 21.37 -25.20
CA TYR A 345 -20.36 21.43 -25.36
C TYR A 345 -19.83 20.26 -26.21
N GLU A 346 -20.30 19.03 -25.97
CA GLU A 346 -19.92 17.86 -26.78
C GLU A 346 -20.34 17.99 -28.26
N GLU A 347 -21.39 18.75 -28.56
CA GLU A 347 -21.82 19.11 -29.91
C GLU A 347 -21.08 20.34 -30.50
N GLU A 348 -20.02 20.84 -29.84
CA GLU A 348 -19.27 22.05 -30.20
C GLU A 348 -20.12 23.34 -30.25
N ARG A 349 -21.30 23.35 -29.61
CA ARG A 349 -22.24 24.48 -29.59
C ARG A 349 -22.23 25.26 -28.27
N GLY A 350 -21.79 24.62 -27.20
CA GLY A 350 -21.81 25.15 -25.84
C GLY A 350 -20.45 25.70 -25.38
N PRO A 351 -20.43 26.56 -24.34
CA PRO A 351 -19.20 26.92 -23.67
C PRO A 351 -18.58 25.69 -22.98
N GLY A 352 -17.25 25.70 -22.83
CA GLY A 352 -16.56 24.71 -22.01
C GLY A 352 -16.91 24.81 -20.52
N PRO A 353 -16.31 23.96 -19.67
CA PRO A 353 -16.54 24.00 -18.23
C PRO A 353 -16.26 25.38 -17.63
N THR A 354 -17.21 25.92 -16.88
CA THR A 354 -17.10 27.24 -16.21
C THR A 354 -17.20 27.10 -14.69
N PRO A 355 -16.60 28.00 -13.89
CA PRO A 355 -16.76 28.01 -12.44
C PRO A 355 -18.23 28.17 -11.99
N PRO A 356 -18.67 27.49 -10.92
CA PRO A 356 -17.94 26.45 -10.18
C PRO A 356 -17.77 25.19 -11.03
N PHE A 357 -16.53 24.68 -11.11
CA PHE A 357 -16.21 23.55 -11.99
C PHE A 357 -16.78 22.24 -11.45
N ALA A 358 -17.52 21.51 -12.27
CA ALA A 358 -18.12 20.23 -11.91
C ALA A 358 -17.87 19.14 -12.98
N PRO A 359 -17.39 17.95 -12.58
CA PRO A 359 -17.16 16.83 -13.50
C PRO A 359 -18.45 16.28 -14.10
N ASP A 360 -18.35 15.76 -15.33
CA ASP A 360 -19.40 14.90 -15.88
C ASP A 360 -19.26 13.49 -15.27
N TRP A 361 -20.23 13.12 -14.43
CA TRP A 361 -20.27 11.81 -13.80
C TRP A 361 -20.81 10.72 -14.73
N ALA A 362 -21.50 11.04 -15.82
CA ALA A 362 -21.96 10.06 -16.79
C ALA A 362 -20.76 9.50 -17.57
N ASN A 363 -19.97 10.38 -18.19
CA ASN A 363 -18.83 10.03 -19.04
C ASN A 363 -17.48 10.59 -18.50
N ILE A 364 -16.81 9.81 -17.64
CA ILE A 364 -15.53 10.21 -17.02
C ILE A 364 -14.42 10.45 -18.06
N GLU A 365 -14.47 9.73 -19.18
CA GLU A 365 -13.50 9.83 -20.28
C GLU A 365 -14.06 10.66 -21.45
N GLY A 366 -15.08 11.50 -21.18
CA GLY A 366 -15.71 12.37 -22.17
C GLY A 366 -14.97 13.68 -22.41
N PRO A 367 -15.22 14.36 -23.53
CA PRO A 367 -14.61 15.64 -23.88
C PRO A 367 -14.73 16.69 -22.77
N TRP A 368 -15.86 16.74 -22.07
CA TRP A 368 -16.09 17.65 -20.94
C TRP A 368 -15.03 17.52 -19.84
N ASN A 369 -14.71 16.29 -19.43
CA ASN A 369 -13.74 16.03 -18.38
C ASN A 369 -12.29 16.21 -18.86
N TYR A 370 -12.02 16.10 -20.16
CA TYR A 370 -10.74 16.48 -20.75
C TYR A 370 -10.56 18.00 -20.76
N ALA A 371 -11.60 18.77 -21.07
CA ALA A 371 -11.56 20.23 -20.93
C ALA A 371 -11.32 20.66 -19.47
N LEU A 372 -11.96 19.98 -18.50
CA LEU A 372 -11.65 20.18 -17.08
C LEU A 372 -10.20 19.82 -16.73
N PHE A 373 -9.64 18.78 -17.35
CA PHE A 373 -8.24 18.41 -17.17
C PHE A 373 -7.29 19.49 -17.71
N GLU A 374 -7.59 20.14 -18.84
CA GLU A 374 -6.80 21.25 -19.35
C GLU A 374 -6.77 22.44 -18.37
N ILE A 375 -7.93 22.83 -17.84
CA ILE A 375 -8.06 23.87 -16.81
C ILE A 375 -7.29 23.47 -15.55
N PHE A 376 -7.40 22.21 -15.14
CA PHE A 376 -6.62 21.65 -14.04
C PHE A 376 -5.11 21.75 -14.29
N MET A 377 -4.63 21.40 -15.48
CA MET A 377 -3.21 21.43 -15.83
C MET A 377 -2.66 22.85 -15.86
N GLU A 378 -3.44 23.83 -16.29
CA GLU A 378 -3.09 25.24 -16.19
C GLU A 378 -2.87 25.65 -14.72
N ALA A 379 -3.83 25.34 -13.84
CA ALA A 379 -3.69 25.62 -12.41
C ALA A 379 -2.55 24.83 -11.74
N TYR A 380 -2.33 23.59 -12.17
CA TYR A 380 -1.27 22.72 -11.66
C TYR A 380 0.11 23.24 -12.04
N THR A 381 0.32 23.62 -13.30
CA THR A 381 1.60 24.15 -13.80
C THR A 381 1.91 25.55 -13.27
N ALA A 382 0.89 26.32 -12.87
CA ALA A 382 1.09 27.57 -12.13
C ALA A 382 1.69 27.37 -10.74
N THR A 383 1.46 26.22 -10.10
CA THR A 383 1.89 25.92 -8.73
C THR A 383 3.10 24.97 -8.67
N TYR A 384 3.18 24.02 -9.60
CA TYR A 384 4.18 22.95 -9.61
C TYR A 384 4.88 22.86 -10.97
N ILE A 385 6.18 22.55 -10.95
CA ILE A 385 7.00 22.41 -12.17
C ILE A 385 6.80 21.00 -12.74
N VAL A 386 6.29 20.91 -13.97
CA VAL A 386 6.25 19.68 -14.77
C VAL A 386 7.42 19.71 -15.75
N ARG A 387 8.36 18.76 -15.63
CA ARG A 387 9.61 18.78 -16.40
C ARG A 387 9.48 18.07 -17.74
N ASP A 388 8.79 16.94 -17.75
CA ASP A 388 8.80 15.99 -18.85
C ASP A 388 7.37 15.60 -19.27
N ALA A 389 7.21 15.18 -20.52
CA ALA A 389 5.93 14.70 -21.05
C ALA A 389 5.41 13.46 -20.29
N GLU A 390 6.30 12.56 -19.86
CA GLU A 390 5.95 11.39 -19.04
C GLU A 390 5.31 11.79 -17.71
N GLN A 391 5.84 12.85 -17.07
CA GLN A 391 5.29 13.36 -15.83
C GLN A 391 3.87 13.93 -16.04
N GLN A 392 3.63 14.58 -17.18
CA GLN A 392 2.31 15.08 -17.55
C GLN A 392 1.31 13.93 -17.76
N GLU A 393 1.71 12.85 -18.43
CA GLU A 393 0.88 11.66 -18.60
C GLU A 393 0.54 11.00 -17.25
N ASP A 394 1.52 10.91 -16.35
CA ASP A 394 1.31 10.40 -14.99
C ASP A 394 0.31 11.27 -14.20
N VAL A 395 0.43 12.59 -14.28
CA VAL A 395 -0.50 13.54 -13.65
C VAL A 395 -1.90 13.40 -14.25
N CYS A 396 -2.02 13.29 -15.57
CA CYS A 396 -3.29 13.01 -16.27
C CYS A 396 -3.95 11.73 -15.75
N LYS A 397 -3.18 10.65 -15.65
CA LYS A 397 -3.65 9.38 -15.11
C LYS A 397 -4.09 9.51 -13.65
N MET A 398 -3.35 10.24 -12.81
CA MET A 398 -3.70 10.49 -11.41
C MET A 398 -5.00 11.30 -11.27
N PHE A 399 -5.18 12.32 -12.11
CA PHE A 399 -6.40 13.12 -12.19
C PHE A 399 -7.61 12.26 -12.54
N MET A 400 -7.53 11.51 -13.65
CA MET A 400 -8.62 10.63 -14.10
C MET A 400 -8.90 9.50 -13.10
N ASP A 401 -7.86 8.89 -12.51
CA ASP A 401 -8.01 7.91 -11.44
C ASP A 401 -8.74 8.49 -10.23
N ARG A 402 -8.50 9.77 -9.89
CA ARG A 402 -9.21 10.45 -8.80
C ARG A 402 -10.66 10.74 -9.17
N LEU A 403 -10.95 11.21 -10.39
CA LEU A 403 -12.33 11.38 -10.85
C LEU A 403 -13.13 10.08 -10.77
N ARG A 404 -12.54 8.94 -11.15
CA ARG A 404 -13.18 7.62 -10.99
C ARG A 404 -13.50 7.29 -9.53
N ARG A 405 -12.60 7.61 -8.58
CA ARG A 405 -12.84 7.42 -7.14
C ARG A 405 -13.95 8.34 -6.63
N LEU A 406 -13.94 9.61 -7.03
CA LEU A 406 -14.98 10.58 -6.67
C LEU A 406 -16.35 10.16 -7.22
N LYS A 407 -16.43 9.69 -8.49
CA LYS A 407 -17.66 9.13 -9.08
C LYS A 407 -18.21 7.99 -8.24
N LYS A 408 -17.36 7.11 -7.70
CA LYS A 408 -17.78 6.01 -6.81
C LYS A 408 -18.43 6.57 -5.53
N LYS A 409 -17.86 7.61 -4.92
CA LYS A 409 -18.42 8.28 -3.74
C LYS A 409 -19.76 8.95 -4.05
N VAL A 410 -19.85 9.69 -5.16
CA VAL A 410 -21.12 10.30 -5.62
C VAL A 410 -22.19 9.24 -5.86
N LYS A 411 -21.84 8.12 -6.51
CA LYS A 411 -22.76 7.00 -6.75
C LYS A 411 -23.22 6.35 -5.44
N GLN A 412 -22.34 6.16 -4.47
CA GLN A 412 -22.68 5.59 -3.16
C GLN A 412 -23.62 6.51 -2.38
N ALA A 413 -23.45 7.82 -2.50
CA ALA A 413 -24.28 8.82 -1.84
C ALA A 413 -25.57 9.18 -2.60
N THR A 414 -25.70 8.77 -3.87
CA THR A 414 -26.93 8.99 -4.63
C THR A 414 -28.07 8.15 -4.06
N GLN A 415 -29.22 8.78 -3.82
CA GLN A 415 -30.45 8.14 -3.36
C GLN A 415 -30.92 7.10 -4.40
N ARG A 416 -31.24 5.89 -3.94
CA ARG A 416 -31.82 4.86 -4.82
C ARG A 416 -33.30 5.15 -5.07
N VAL A 417 -33.82 4.67 -6.19
CA VAL A 417 -35.25 4.79 -6.53
C VAL A 417 -36.09 4.18 -5.40
N GLY A 418 -36.97 4.98 -4.79
CA GLY A 418 -37.84 4.56 -3.68
C GLY A 418 -37.20 4.54 -2.29
N GLU A 419 -35.89 4.85 -2.17
CA GLU A 419 -35.22 4.98 -0.88
C GLU A 419 -35.57 6.34 -0.27
N THR A 420 -35.81 6.43 1.04
CA THR A 420 -35.96 7.71 1.74
C THR A 420 -34.60 8.30 2.14
N ASN A 421 -34.50 9.61 2.36
CA ASN A 421 -33.25 10.25 2.81
C ASN A 421 -32.69 9.61 4.10
N MET A 422 -33.57 9.24 5.04
CA MET A 422 -33.19 8.52 6.26
C MET A 422 -32.54 7.15 5.96
N GLN A 423 -33.13 6.37 5.04
CA GLN A 423 -32.57 5.07 4.63
C GLN A 423 -31.22 5.22 3.92
N MET A 424 -31.09 6.24 3.06
CA MET A 424 -29.83 6.57 2.40
C MET A 424 -28.73 6.89 3.42
N ASN A 425 -29.00 7.73 4.42
CA ASN A 425 -28.05 8.06 5.48
C ASN A 425 -27.69 6.82 6.32
N GLN A 426 -28.67 5.97 6.64
CA GLN A 426 -28.42 4.73 7.35
C GLN A 426 -27.52 3.77 6.55
N ARG A 427 -27.71 3.69 5.23
CA ARG A 427 -26.86 2.91 4.32
C ARG A 427 -25.43 3.44 4.34
N LEU A 428 -25.24 4.76 4.19
CA LEU A 428 -23.92 5.40 4.22
C LEU A 428 -23.20 5.17 5.54
N LEU A 429 -23.89 5.35 6.68
CA LEU A 429 -23.33 5.07 8.00
C LEU A 429 -22.92 3.60 8.16
N THR A 430 -23.72 2.67 7.64
CA THR A 430 -23.41 1.24 7.67
C THR A 430 -22.19 0.91 6.83
N GLN A 431 -22.09 1.47 5.62
CA GLN A 431 -20.93 1.32 4.74
C GLN A 431 -19.66 1.90 5.37
N HIS A 432 -19.73 3.11 5.93
CA HIS A 432 -18.63 3.74 6.64
C HIS A 432 -18.14 2.90 7.83
N ARG A 433 -19.06 2.39 8.66
CA ARG A 433 -18.72 1.47 9.76
C ARG A 433 -18.04 0.20 9.26
N ARG A 434 -18.51 -0.40 8.16
CA ARG A 434 -17.90 -1.58 7.53
C ARG A 434 -16.48 -1.26 7.04
N GLY A 435 -16.28 -0.13 6.37
CA GLY A 435 -14.96 0.35 5.94
C GLY A 435 -13.99 0.49 7.11
N LEU A 436 -14.38 1.20 8.18
CA LEU A 436 -13.56 1.34 9.39
C LEU A 436 -13.25 0.01 10.09
N LEU A 437 -14.16 -0.96 10.05
CA LEU A 437 -13.90 -2.31 10.59
C LEU A 437 -12.85 -3.04 9.75
N ASN A 438 -12.95 -2.97 8.42
CA ASN A 438 -11.99 -3.57 7.51
C ASN A 438 -10.62 -2.90 7.61
N GLN A 439 -10.57 -1.57 7.64
CA GLN A 439 -9.33 -0.81 7.84
C GLN A 439 -8.64 -1.17 9.15
N ARG A 440 -9.38 -1.27 10.26
CA ARG A 440 -8.83 -1.70 11.56
C ARG A 440 -8.30 -3.13 11.51
N ARG A 441 -9.00 -4.05 10.84
CA ARG A 441 -8.52 -5.43 10.64
C ARG A 441 -7.24 -5.47 9.80
N ASN A 442 -7.14 -4.66 8.75
CA ASN A 442 -5.96 -4.57 7.88
C ASN A 442 -4.76 -3.99 8.64
N SER A 443 -4.97 -2.87 9.33
CA SER A 443 -3.97 -2.22 10.19
C SER A 443 -3.40 -3.20 11.22
N ARG A 444 -4.26 -3.92 11.96
CA ARG A 444 -3.82 -4.94 12.94
C ARG A 444 -3.02 -6.09 12.30
N ARG A 445 -3.37 -6.50 11.07
CA ARG A 445 -2.62 -7.54 10.34
C ARG A 445 -1.24 -7.04 9.92
N ASN A 446 -1.16 -5.83 9.40
CA ASN A 446 0.09 -5.19 9.02
C ASN A 446 0.98 -4.98 10.25
N GLU A 447 0.43 -4.42 11.33
CA GLU A 447 1.14 -4.24 12.60
C GLU A 447 1.69 -5.57 13.11
N ARG A 448 0.89 -6.65 13.08
CA ARG A 448 1.32 -7.98 13.49
C ARG A 448 2.46 -8.52 12.65
N PHE A 449 2.37 -8.38 11.33
CA PHE A 449 3.45 -8.76 10.43
C PHE A 449 4.74 -8.01 10.77
N SER A 450 4.66 -6.68 10.89
CA SER A 450 5.81 -5.84 11.23
C SER A 450 6.41 -6.17 12.59
N VAL A 451 5.57 -6.44 13.61
CA VAL A 451 6.03 -6.87 14.94
C VAL A 451 6.75 -8.21 14.87
N ARG A 452 6.18 -9.20 14.17
CA ARG A 452 6.81 -10.51 14.00
C ARG A 452 8.14 -10.44 13.26
N SER A 453 8.20 -9.64 12.19
CA SER A 453 9.42 -9.46 11.38
C SER A 453 10.51 -8.79 12.21
N ARG A 454 10.15 -7.80 13.03
CA ARG A 454 11.09 -7.21 13.99
C ARG A 454 11.61 -8.24 14.99
N ILE A 455 10.74 -9.11 15.52
CA ILE A 455 11.13 -10.15 16.47
C ILE A 455 12.13 -11.12 15.83
N THR A 456 11.82 -11.66 14.65
CA THR A 456 12.68 -12.62 13.94
C THR A 456 14.04 -12.02 13.60
N VAL A 457 14.09 -10.80 13.04
CA VAL A 457 15.33 -10.12 12.68
C VAL A 457 16.20 -9.82 13.90
N GLN A 458 15.60 -9.30 14.98
CA GLN A 458 16.36 -8.94 16.18
C GLN A 458 16.89 -10.19 16.91
N ASN A 459 16.12 -11.29 16.95
CA ASN A 459 16.60 -12.54 17.53
C ASN A 459 17.68 -13.21 16.68
N ALA A 460 17.55 -13.18 15.34
CA ALA A 460 18.63 -13.63 14.47
C ALA A 460 19.93 -12.86 14.76
N ALA A 461 19.84 -11.54 14.95
CA ALA A 461 20.98 -10.68 15.24
C ALA A 461 21.56 -10.84 16.66
N SER A 462 20.74 -11.22 17.66
CA SER A 462 21.20 -11.39 19.05
C SER A 462 21.98 -12.70 19.27
N GLN A 463 21.77 -13.70 18.41
CA GLN A 463 22.44 -14.99 18.48
C GLN A 463 23.85 -14.89 17.86
N LYS A 464 24.89 -15.07 18.68
CA LYS A 464 26.31 -14.93 18.27
C LYS A 464 26.71 -15.92 17.16
N SER A 465 26.19 -17.15 17.20
CA SER A 465 26.33 -18.21 16.19
C SER A 465 25.58 -19.47 16.64
N GLY A 466 25.33 -20.41 15.73
CA GLY A 466 24.73 -21.71 16.00
C GLY A 466 23.28 -21.87 15.52
N ASP A 467 22.68 -22.99 15.90
CA ASP A 467 21.33 -23.42 15.50
C ASP A 467 20.27 -22.33 15.68
N GLY A 468 20.30 -21.60 16.79
CA GLY A 468 19.31 -20.58 17.11
C GLY A 468 19.23 -19.48 16.05
N ARG A 469 20.38 -19.00 15.56
CA ARG A 469 20.43 -17.97 14.50
C ARG A 469 19.79 -18.49 13.21
N VAL A 470 20.17 -19.69 12.77
CA VAL A 470 19.66 -20.33 11.55
C VAL A 470 18.14 -20.51 11.63
N ILE A 471 17.62 -20.90 12.80
CA ILE A 471 16.17 -21.06 13.01
C ILE A 471 15.46 -19.71 12.92
N TRP A 472 15.99 -18.64 13.52
CA TRP A 472 15.37 -17.31 13.47
C TRP A 472 15.40 -16.69 12.08
N GLU A 473 16.50 -16.83 11.34
CA GLU A 473 16.61 -16.44 9.92
C GLU A 473 15.58 -17.22 9.08
N HIS A 474 15.45 -18.52 9.28
CA HIS A 474 14.46 -19.34 8.59
C HIS A 474 13.01 -18.96 8.94
N LEU A 475 12.73 -18.57 10.19
CA LEU A 475 11.42 -18.06 10.59
C LEU A 475 11.11 -16.69 9.93
N ASP A 476 12.12 -15.85 9.73
CA ASP A 476 11.98 -14.59 8.99
C ASP A 476 11.66 -14.85 7.51
N ASP A 477 12.34 -15.81 6.87
CA ASP A 477 12.06 -16.22 5.49
C ASP A 477 10.62 -16.72 5.31
N ILE A 478 10.14 -17.57 6.24
CA ILE A 478 8.74 -18.03 6.26
C ILE A 478 7.79 -16.84 6.39
N LEU A 479 8.08 -15.91 7.29
CA LEU A 479 7.24 -14.75 7.55
C LEU A 479 7.18 -13.82 6.34
N SER A 480 8.33 -13.51 5.75
CA SER A 480 8.49 -12.70 4.55
C SER A 480 7.75 -13.32 3.36
N THR A 481 7.85 -14.65 3.20
CA THR A 481 7.10 -15.40 2.18
C THR A 481 5.59 -15.32 2.40
N LEU A 482 5.12 -15.38 3.65
CA LEU A 482 3.69 -15.25 3.99
C LEU A 482 3.16 -13.81 3.84
N GLY A 483 3.97 -12.81 4.15
CA GLY A 483 3.60 -11.40 4.19
C GLY A 483 2.48 -11.06 5.19
N ALA A 484 1.99 -9.82 5.14
CA ALA A 484 0.83 -9.39 5.92
C ALA A 484 -0.46 -10.14 5.53
N GLY A 485 -0.55 -10.58 4.27
CA GLY A 485 -1.61 -11.46 3.77
C GLY A 485 -1.64 -12.78 4.54
N GLY A 486 -0.50 -13.29 5.00
CA GLY A 486 -0.41 -14.50 5.80
C GLY A 486 -0.75 -14.29 7.28
N MET A 487 -1.15 -13.10 7.73
CA MET A 487 -1.52 -12.89 9.14
C MET A 487 -2.96 -13.31 9.42
N SER A 488 -3.23 -13.89 10.59
CA SER A 488 -4.60 -14.21 11.01
C SER A 488 -5.39 -12.93 11.27
N SER A 489 -6.70 -12.94 11.03
CA SER A 489 -7.60 -11.88 11.50
C SER A 489 -8.00 -12.18 12.95
N ASP A 490 -8.13 -11.14 13.76
CA ASP A 490 -8.62 -11.27 15.13
C ASP A 490 -9.98 -10.58 15.26
N GLU A 491 -10.91 -11.24 15.94
CA GLU A 491 -12.17 -10.64 16.38
C GLU A 491 -12.02 -10.19 17.82
N SER A 492 -12.46 -8.97 18.10
CA SER A 492 -12.64 -8.51 19.47
C SER A 492 -13.97 -9.04 19.96
N ASP A 493 -13.92 -9.83 21.01
CA ASP A 493 -15.10 -10.36 21.69
C ASP A 493 -14.85 -10.26 23.21
N PHE A 494 -15.87 -10.57 23.99
CA PHE A 494 -15.73 -10.74 25.42
C PHE A 494 -15.50 -12.22 25.70
N ASP A 495 -14.55 -12.50 26.58
CA ASP A 495 -14.32 -13.82 27.12
C ASP A 495 -15.38 -14.17 28.17
N ASP A 496 -15.42 -15.43 28.61
CA ASP A 496 -16.40 -15.87 29.63
C ASP A 496 -16.29 -15.06 30.93
N ASP A 497 -15.09 -14.53 31.23
CA ASP A 497 -14.80 -13.65 32.36
C ASP A 497 -15.19 -12.17 32.13
N GLY A 498 -15.84 -11.84 31.02
CA GLY A 498 -16.18 -10.47 30.62
C GLY A 498 -14.98 -9.62 30.21
N GLN A 499 -13.77 -10.21 30.11
CA GLN A 499 -12.58 -9.51 29.65
C GLN A 499 -12.55 -9.38 28.12
N LYS A 500 -12.21 -8.20 27.61
CA LYS A 500 -12.03 -7.96 26.17
C LYS A 500 -10.83 -8.75 25.66
N THR A 501 -11.12 -9.83 24.94
CA THR A 501 -10.12 -10.78 24.42
C THR A 501 -10.15 -10.78 22.89
N TYR A 502 -8.99 -10.98 22.28
CA TYR A 502 -8.91 -11.19 20.84
C TYR A 502 -8.97 -12.68 20.53
N PHE A 503 -10.00 -13.09 19.79
CA PHE A 503 -10.12 -14.45 19.28
C PHE A 503 -9.52 -14.53 17.88
N VAL A 504 -8.55 -15.41 17.73
CA VAL A 504 -7.83 -15.60 16.47
C VAL A 504 -8.68 -16.46 15.53
N LYS A 505 -9.03 -15.95 14.36
CA LYS A 505 -9.71 -16.75 13.33
C LYS A 505 -8.79 -17.80 12.73
N LYS A 506 -9.37 -18.96 12.40
CA LYS A 506 -8.67 -20.03 11.68
C LYS A 506 -8.51 -19.64 10.21
N VAL A 507 -7.33 -19.85 9.65
CA VAL A 507 -7.07 -19.66 8.22
C VAL A 507 -7.02 -21.02 7.55
N SER A 508 -8.13 -21.45 6.96
CA SER A 508 -8.38 -22.83 6.51
C SER A 508 -7.39 -23.31 5.45
N TRP A 509 -6.95 -22.43 4.55
CA TRP A 509 -5.98 -22.78 3.49
C TRP A 509 -4.56 -22.97 3.98
N ARG A 510 -4.22 -22.57 5.22
CA ARG A 510 -2.83 -22.54 5.70
C ARG A 510 -2.49 -23.77 6.50
N ARG A 511 -1.32 -24.36 6.20
CA ARG A 511 -0.82 -25.54 6.91
C ARG A 511 -0.69 -25.30 8.42
N VAL A 512 -1.15 -26.26 9.22
CA VAL A 512 -1.15 -26.19 10.69
C VAL A 512 0.26 -26.01 11.27
N GLY A 513 1.28 -26.65 10.66
CA GLY A 513 2.68 -26.52 11.09
C GLY A 513 3.25 -25.10 11.02
N LEU A 514 2.72 -24.24 10.13
CA LEU A 514 3.08 -22.83 10.08
C LEU A 514 2.45 -22.03 11.22
N VAL A 515 1.25 -22.43 11.66
CA VAL A 515 0.58 -21.78 12.79
C VAL A 515 1.40 -21.94 14.06
N ALA A 516 1.96 -23.13 14.30
CA ALA A 516 2.85 -23.40 15.43
C ALA A 516 4.09 -22.49 15.41
N ARG A 517 4.73 -22.32 14.24
CA ARG A 517 5.89 -21.42 14.06
C ARG A 517 5.55 -19.96 14.36
N LEU A 518 4.41 -19.48 13.87
CA LEU A 518 3.94 -18.12 14.16
C LEU A 518 3.59 -17.91 15.65
N ILE A 519 3.16 -18.97 16.35
CA ILE A 519 2.95 -18.94 17.81
C ILE A 519 4.30 -18.84 18.53
N THR A 520 5.33 -19.55 18.07
CA THR A 520 6.70 -19.43 18.62
C THR A 520 7.18 -17.97 18.55
N ILE A 521 7.01 -17.31 17.40
CA ILE A 521 7.37 -15.88 17.25
C ILE A 521 6.54 -15.01 18.20
N ASP A 522 5.22 -15.22 18.28
CA ASP A 522 4.34 -14.43 19.17
C ASP A 522 4.70 -14.57 20.65
N ARG A 523 5.12 -15.76 21.09
CA ARG A 523 5.52 -16.05 22.47
C ARG A 523 6.79 -15.32 22.89
N ASP A 524 7.60 -14.95 21.91
CA ASP A 524 8.87 -14.28 22.15
C ASP A 524 8.75 -12.76 22.30
N ARG A 525 7.57 -12.23 22.02
CA ARG A 525 7.30 -10.82 22.17
C ARG A 525 7.47 -10.40 23.63
N ASN A 526 8.48 -9.58 23.91
CA ASN A 526 8.64 -8.94 25.21
C ASN A 526 7.78 -7.67 25.27
N PHE A 527 6.91 -7.63 26.27
CA PHE A 527 6.02 -6.50 26.53
C PHE A 527 6.53 -5.59 27.65
N LYS A 528 7.61 -6.02 28.33
CA LYS A 528 8.25 -5.29 29.39
C LYS A 528 9.36 -4.44 28.80
N ASN A 529 9.47 -3.20 29.28
CA ASN A 529 10.57 -2.31 28.95
C ASN A 529 11.86 -2.73 29.68
N CYS A 530 12.93 -1.93 29.54
CA CYS A 530 14.20 -2.18 30.21
C CYS A 530 14.15 -2.15 31.75
N TYR A 531 13.08 -1.59 32.33
CA TYR A 531 12.79 -1.53 33.76
C TYR A 531 11.76 -2.56 34.20
N GLU A 532 11.49 -3.57 33.36
CA GLU A 532 10.48 -4.60 33.59
C GLU A 532 9.03 -4.13 33.67
N ASN A 533 8.78 -2.84 33.39
CA ASN A 533 7.47 -2.24 33.41
C ASN A 533 6.79 -2.40 32.05
N ILE A 534 5.48 -2.66 32.06
CA ILE A 534 4.65 -2.63 30.85
C ILE A 534 4.34 -1.17 30.56
N THR A 535 4.88 -0.62 29.47
CA THR A 535 4.61 0.76 29.06
C THR A 535 3.32 0.84 28.24
N GLY A 536 2.36 1.62 28.73
CA GLY A 536 1.09 1.87 28.05
C GLY A 536 0.05 0.77 28.28
N ASN A 537 -0.91 0.66 27.37
CA ASN A 537 -1.97 -0.33 27.48
C ASN A 537 -1.40 -1.75 27.34
N ALA A 538 -1.59 -2.57 28.37
CA ALA A 538 -1.21 -3.97 28.33
C ALA A 538 -1.81 -4.64 27.08
N PRO A 539 -1.03 -5.45 26.35
CA PRO A 539 -1.54 -6.18 25.19
C PRO A 539 -2.70 -7.05 25.63
N LYS A 540 -3.82 -6.95 24.91
CA LYS A 540 -4.98 -7.79 25.21
C LYS A 540 -4.64 -9.26 24.97
N PRO A 541 -5.12 -10.16 25.83
CA PRO A 541 -4.90 -11.59 25.67
C PRO A 541 -5.45 -12.04 24.31
N ARG A 542 -4.73 -12.97 23.67
CA ARG A 542 -5.12 -13.58 22.40
C ARG A 542 -5.40 -15.05 22.63
N LYS A 543 -6.65 -15.46 22.43
CA LYS A 543 -7.09 -16.85 22.60
C LYS A 543 -7.36 -17.50 21.25
N ARG A 544 -7.03 -18.79 21.14
CA ARG A 544 -7.36 -19.65 19.98
C ARG A 544 -8.39 -20.67 20.47
N ARG A 545 -9.62 -20.57 19.99
CA ARG A 545 -10.68 -21.56 20.29
C ARG A 545 -10.43 -22.84 19.47
N ALA A 546 -10.80 -23.99 20.01
CA ALA A 546 -10.79 -25.24 19.24
C ALA A 546 -11.73 -25.14 18.01
N ASN A 547 -12.91 -24.55 18.22
CA ASN A 547 -13.90 -24.26 17.18
C ASN A 547 -13.80 -22.80 16.71
N ALA A 548 -12.59 -22.34 16.39
CA ALA A 548 -12.39 -20.97 15.92
C ALA A 548 -13.10 -20.73 14.58
N THR A 549 -13.81 -19.60 14.47
CA THR A 549 -14.44 -19.15 13.23
C THR A 549 -13.41 -19.10 12.10
N GLU A 550 -13.75 -19.69 10.96
CA GLU A 550 -12.91 -19.64 9.78
C GLU A 550 -12.91 -18.22 9.20
N THR A 551 -11.74 -17.80 8.73
CA THR A 551 -11.61 -16.52 8.04
C THR A 551 -12.16 -16.66 6.62
N SER A 552 -12.90 -15.65 6.14
CA SER A 552 -13.39 -15.58 4.75
C SER A 552 -12.30 -15.20 3.74
N ARG A 553 -11.04 -15.08 4.19
CA ARG A 553 -9.95 -14.54 3.38
C ARG A 553 -9.50 -15.52 2.30
N ARG A 554 -9.35 -15.00 1.08
CA ARG A 554 -8.81 -15.72 -0.07
C ARG A 554 -7.38 -16.21 0.21
N PRO A 555 -6.98 -17.38 -0.29
CA PRO A 555 -5.62 -17.88 -0.19
C PRO A 555 -4.68 -17.00 -1.03
N ILE A 556 -3.44 -16.90 -0.58
CA ILE A 556 -2.40 -16.11 -1.23
C ILE A 556 -1.86 -16.95 -2.39
N PRO A 557 -1.94 -16.51 -3.66
CA PRO A 557 -1.29 -17.18 -4.78
C PRO A 557 0.24 -17.09 -4.69
N GLY A 558 0.93 -18.03 -5.30
CA GLY A 558 2.39 -18.01 -5.44
C GLY A 558 3.16 -18.40 -4.17
N LEU A 559 2.51 -18.95 -3.15
CA LEU A 559 3.20 -19.51 -1.99
C LEU A 559 3.78 -20.90 -2.31
N PRO A 560 4.81 -21.37 -1.57
CA PRO A 560 5.26 -22.75 -1.64
C PRO A 560 4.12 -23.73 -1.36
N ILE A 561 4.09 -24.87 -2.08
CA ILE A 561 3.01 -25.86 -1.96
C ILE A 561 2.77 -26.33 -0.52
N ASN A 562 3.84 -26.47 0.26
CA ASN A 562 3.80 -26.90 1.66
C ASN A 562 3.38 -25.79 2.66
N PHE A 563 3.01 -24.59 2.17
CA PHE A 563 2.37 -23.56 2.99
C PHE A 563 0.86 -23.71 3.01
N TYR A 564 0.31 -24.40 2.01
CA TYR A 564 -1.10 -24.74 1.97
C TYR A 564 -1.38 -25.97 2.83
N ASP A 565 -2.58 -26.03 3.40
CA ASP A 565 -3.06 -27.24 4.07
C ASP A 565 -3.30 -28.35 3.02
N ASP A 566 -2.75 -29.53 3.27
CA ASP A 566 -2.71 -30.63 2.29
C ASP A 566 -4.14 -31.10 1.92
N ILE A 567 -5.06 -31.11 2.88
CA ILE A 567 -6.47 -31.49 2.68
C ILE A 567 -7.20 -30.38 1.92
N TRP A 568 -6.95 -29.12 2.27
CA TRP A 568 -7.55 -27.99 1.56
C TRP A 568 -7.07 -27.92 0.10
N TYR A 569 -5.77 -28.07 -0.15
CA TYR A 569 -5.18 -27.96 -1.48
C TYR A 569 -5.58 -29.12 -2.40
N SER A 570 -5.71 -30.34 -1.86
CA SER A 570 -6.16 -31.51 -2.62
C SER A 570 -7.62 -31.42 -3.09
N ARG A 571 -8.45 -30.62 -2.43
CA ARG A 571 -9.85 -30.37 -2.82
C ARG A 571 -10.01 -29.35 -3.95
N LEU A 572 -8.95 -28.63 -4.32
CA LEU A 572 -8.98 -27.69 -5.43
C LEU A 572 -8.96 -28.43 -6.77
N ASP A 573 -9.68 -27.90 -7.76
CA ASP A 573 -9.57 -28.33 -9.15
C ASP A 573 -8.19 -27.95 -9.73
N GLU A 574 -7.73 -28.64 -10.77
CA GLU A 574 -6.47 -28.35 -11.47
C GLU A 574 -6.43 -26.92 -12.02
N GLY A 575 -7.56 -26.40 -12.50
CA GLY A 575 -7.68 -24.99 -12.88
C GLY A 575 -7.39 -24.05 -11.71
N GLN A 576 -7.95 -24.35 -10.53
CA GLN A 576 -7.74 -23.56 -9.32
C GLN A 576 -6.29 -23.67 -8.81
N LYS A 577 -5.68 -24.86 -8.83
CA LYS A 577 -4.27 -25.05 -8.48
C LYS A 577 -3.35 -24.25 -9.41
N LYS A 578 -3.62 -24.27 -10.72
CA LYS A 578 -2.87 -23.48 -11.72
C LYS A 578 -3.01 -21.98 -11.47
N LEU A 579 -4.22 -21.51 -11.12
CA LEU A 579 -4.47 -20.11 -10.77
C LEU A 579 -3.79 -19.70 -9.46
N LEU A 580 -3.73 -20.60 -8.48
CA LEU A 580 -2.98 -20.39 -7.24
C LEU A 580 -1.48 -20.28 -7.54
N GLY A 581 -0.98 -20.97 -8.56
CA GLY A 581 0.41 -20.86 -9.00
C GLY A 581 1.40 -21.23 -7.91
N ALA A 582 1.09 -22.30 -7.15
CA ALA A 582 1.91 -22.74 -6.03
C ALA A 582 3.37 -23.00 -6.48
N LYS A 583 4.32 -22.51 -5.71
CA LYS A 583 5.76 -22.71 -5.96
C LYS A 583 6.22 -24.05 -5.38
N ALA A 584 7.44 -24.45 -5.75
CA ALA A 584 8.11 -25.59 -5.14
C ALA A 584 8.12 -25.47 -3.61
N ALA A 585 8.07 -26.62 -2.91
CA ALA A 585 8.06 -26.64 -1.46
C ALA A 585 9.31 -25.96 -0.89
N LEU A 586 9.13 -25.12 0.13
CA LEU A 586 10.23 -24.54 0.89
C LEU A 586 10.71 -25.57 1.91
N ASP A 587 12.01 -25.80 2.05
CA ASP A 587 12.50 -26.71 3.09
C ASP A 587 12.19 -26.14 4.47
N LEU A 588 11.33 -26.80 5.25
CA LEU A 588 10.88 -26.30 6.55
C LEU A 588 11.70 -26.94 7.66
N ILE A 589 12.63 -26.18 8.22
CA ILE A 589 13.50 -26.66 9.30
C ILE A 589 12.65 -27.08 10.51
N GLU A 590 12.88 -28.29 11.01
CA GLU A 590 12.32 -28.76 12.27
C GLU A 590 13.18 -28.27 13.44
N PHE A 591 12.53 -27.63 14.41
CA PHE A 591 13.19 -27.15 15.62
C PHE A 591 12.32 -27.40 16.84
N GLN A 592 12.97 -27.41 18.00
CA GLN A 592 12.31 -27.51 19.29
C GLN A 592 12.76 -26.37 20.20
N ARG A 593 11.87 -25.98 21.11
CA ARG A 593 12.19 -25.03 22.16
C ARG A 593 12.99 -25.76 23.24
N VAL A 594 14.10 -25.19 23.67
CA VAL A 594 14.79 -25.61 24.89
C VAL A 594 14.08 -24.91 26.04
N GLU A 595 13.41 -25.68 26.90
CA GLU A 595 12.90 -25.17 28.16
C GLU A 595 14.10 -25.06 29.10
N GLU A 596 14.41 -23.83 29.53
CA GLU A 596 15.45 -23.54 30.54
C GLU A 596 14.96 -23.85 31.96
#